data_AF-A0AAD7GK76-F1
#
_entry.id   AF-A0AAD7GK76-F1
#
_cell.length_a   1.000
_cell.length_b   1.000
_cell.length_c   1.000
_cell.angle_alpha   90.00
_cell.angle_beta   90.00
_cell.angle_gamma   90.00
#
_symmetry.space_group_name_H-M   'P 1'
#
loop_
_entity.id
_entity.type
_entity.pdbx_description
1 polymer ?
#
loop_
_entity_poly.entity_id
_entity_poly.type
_entity_poly.pdbx_seq_one_letter_code
_entity_poly.pdbx_strand_id
1 'polypeptide(L)'
;YRTHGHQHPEIPFNDSDKTHLSADEIHHGAVLDMYNYCFENELAQVWAYLWNRWYNPVQWKLWARASEPAIPRLNATMIVESLWRNIKHRDLAEFNRPRLDLVTHIVVTNVLLRVKRRLDYIRGECRVGRGGEVAGWQADFRRVWKDCSRTDEHRLVAKELSVLRTSKTTKNRAERLEQIAAEGEREPGEYYTDIDKWIYSCPAFLVSRFLLCKHLVREVNTKLNNKPL
;
A
#
# COMPACT_ATOMS: atom_id res chain seq x y z
N TYR A 1 -11.42 0.74 10.42
CA TYR A 1 -11.34 1.10 8.97
C TYR A 1 -10.05 0.67 8.29
N ARG A 2 -8.85 1.13 8.70
CA ARG A 2 -7.59 0.70 8.05
C ARG A 2 -7.33 -0.81 8.18
N THR A 3 -7.99 -1.52 9.07
CA THR A 3 -7.86 -2.96 9.27
C THR A 3 -8.63 -3.77 8.22
N HIS A 4 -9.89 -3.42 7.92
CA HIS A 4 -10.80 -4.27 7.13
C HIS A 4 -10.32 -4.48 5.69
N GLY A 5 -9.80 -3.42 5.06
CA GLY A 5 -9.30 -3.51 3.69
C GLY A 5 -7.97 -4.24 3.53
N HIS A 6 -7.20 -4.41 4.62
CA HIS A 6 -5.85 -5.00 4.56
C HIS A 6 -5.80 -6.46 5.04
N GLN A 7 -6.87 -6.98 5.63
CA GLN A 7 -6.97 -8.37 6.05
C GLN A 7 -6.98 -9.32 4.84
N HIS A 8 -6.35 -10.48 5.01
CA HIS A 8 -6.24 -11.51 3.99
C HIS A 8 -6.07 -12.88 4.65
N PRO A 9 -6.64 -13.97 4.11
CA PRO A 9 -6.55 -15.30 4.72
C PRO A 9 -5.12 -15.80 4.97
N GLU A 10 -4.18 -15.46 4.09
CA GLU A 10 -2.77 -15.85 4.24
C GLU A 10 -2.04 -15.08 5.36
N ILE A 11 -2.60 -13.98 5.87
CA ILE A 11 -1.96 -13.16 6.90
C ILE A 11 -2.57 -13.55 8.26
N PRO A 12 -1.82 -14.19 9.16
CA PRO A 12 -2.36 -14.61 10.46
C PRO A 12 -2.46 -13.45 11.44
N PHE A 13 -3.26 -13.67 12.48
CA PHE A 13 -3.33 -12.78 13.64
C PHE A 13 -2.12 -12.93 14.56
N ASN A 14 -1.96 -11.96 15.47
CA ASN A 14 -0.87 -11.94 16.47
C ASN A 14 -1.19 -12.83 17.68
N ASP A 15 -1.89 -13.95 17.48
CA ASP A 15 -2.27 -14.87 18.56
C ASP A 15 -1.30 -16.06 18.63
N SER A 16 -1.15 -16.66 19.82
CA SER A 16 -0.29 -17.84 20.06
C SER A 16 -0.58 -18.99 19.09
N ASP A 17 -1.84 -19.13 18.71
CA ASP A 17 -2.36 -20.26 17.94
C ASP A 17 -2.30 -20.00 16.41
N LYS A 18 -1.76 -18.83 16.00
CA LYS A 18 -1.56 -18.45 14.59
C LYS A 18 -2.82 -18.61 13.75
N THR A 19 -3.92 -18.13 14.28
CA THR A 19 -5.25 -18.27 13.68
C THR A 19 -5.29 -17.58 12.32
N HIS A 20 -5.66 -18.33 11.30
CA HIS A 20 -5.98 -17.82 9.97
C HIS A 20 -7.50 -17.73 9.87
N LEU A 21 -8.01 -16.58 9.45
CA LEU A 21 -9.43 -16.44 9.17
C LEU A 21 -9.72 -16.74 7.70
N SER A 22 -10.84 -17.40 7.45
CA SER A 22 -11.39 -17.54 6.12
C SER A 22 -11.82 -16.18 5.55
N ALA A 23 -11.90 -16.06 4.23
CA ALA A 23 -12.40 -14.86 3.56
C ALA A 23 -13.80 -14.47 4.05
N ASP A 24 -14.65 -15.47 4.30
CA ASP A 24 -16.02 -15.28 4.80
C ASP A 24 -16.03 -14.80 6.26
N GLU A 25 -15.15 -15.32 7.09
CA GLU A 25 -15.00 -14.91 8.50
C GLU A 25 -14.47 -13.47 8.60
N ILE A 26 -13.51 -13.11 7.75
CA ILE A 26 -13.00 -11.73 7.64
C ILE A 26 -14.14 -10.78 7.24
N HIS A 27 -14.93 -11.16 6.24
CA HIS A 27 -16.06 -10.34 5.79
C HIS A 27 -17.10 -10.19 6.91
N HIS A 28 -17.50 -11.29 7.53
CA HIS A 28 -18.49 -11.27 8.62
C HIS A 28 -18.00 -10.47 9.83
N GLY A 29 -16.75 -10.64 10.23
CA GLY A 29 -16.14 -9.88 11.32
C GLY A 29 -16.07 -8.38 11.03
N ALA A 30 -15.70 -7.99 9.80
CA ALA A 30 -15.64 -6.58 9.41
C ALA A 30 -17.04 -5.93 9.31
N VAL A 31 -18.04 -6.69 8.86
CA VAL A 31 -19.45 -6.28 8.85
C VAL A 31 -19.95 -6.06 10.28
N LEU A 32 -19.70 -7.02 11.17
CA LEU A 32 -20.15 -6.99 12.55
C LEU A 32 -19.48 -5.84 13.33
N ASP A 33 -18.18 -5.65 13.17
CA ASP A 33 -17.44 -4.54 13.81
C ASP A 33 -18.03 -3.19 13.41
N MET A 34 -18.28 -2.98 12.10
CA MET A 34 -18.89 -1.74 11.66
C MET A 34 -20.36 -1.59 12.06
N TYR A 35 -21.11 -2.68 12.08
CA TYR A 35 -22.49 -2.66 12.52
C TYR A 35 -22.57 -2.24 13.99
N ASN A 36 -21.77 -2.88 14.85
CA ASN A 36 -21.71 -2.58 16.29
C ASN A 36 -21.29 -1.12 16.51
N TYR A 37 -20.24 -0.66 15.83
CA TYR A 37 -19.81 0.74 15.91
C TYR A 37 -20.93 1.71 15.50
N CYS A 38 -21.64 1.44 14.40
CA CYS A 38 -22.75 2.30 13.98
C CYS A 38 -23.96 2.21 14.92
N PHE A 39 -24.22 1.04 15.51
CA PHE A 39 -25.31 0.82 16.46
C PHE A 39 -25.07 1.57 17.77
N GLU A 40 -23.86 1.45 18.34
CA GLU A 40 -23.47 2.14 19.58
C GLU A 40 -23.49 3.67 19.45
N ASN A 41 -23.23 4.20 18.25
CA ASN A 41 -23.24 5.64 17.97
C ASN A 41 -24.56 6.15 17.37
N GLU A 42 -25.61 5.32 17.29
CA GLU A 42 -26.92 5.65 16.71
C GLU A 42 -26.87 6.11 15.23
N LEU A 43 -25.86 5.66 14.48
CA LEU A 43 -25.59 6.07 13.09
C LEU A 43 -26.26 5.13 12.06
N ALA A 44 -27.57 4.91 12.19
CA ALA A 44 -28.31 3.97 11.34
C ALA A 44 -28.24 4.32 9.82
N GLN A 45 -28.28 5.61 9.48
CA GLN A 45 -28.17 6.07 8.09
C GLN A 45 -26.76 5.82 7.51
N VAL A 46 -25.74 6.01 8.33
CA VAL A 46 -24.35 5.74 7.94
C VAL A 46 -24.20 4.25 7.67
N TRP A 47 -24.72 3.39 8.56
CA TRP A 47 -24.71 1.95 8.35
C TRP A 47 -25.36 1.54 7.01
N ALA A 48 -26.56 2.07 6.71
CA ALA A 48 -27.25 1.78 5.46
C ALA A 48 -26.41 2.17 4.23
N TYR A 49 -25.70 3.30 4.29
CA TYR A 49 -24.77 3.70 3.24
C TYR A 49 -23.56 2.76 3.13
N LEU A 50 -22.91 2.45 4.26
CA LEU A 50 -21.74 1.57 4.33
C LEU A 50 -22.06 0.18 3.78
N TRP A 51 -23.21 -0.38 4.15
CA TRP A 51 -23.67 -1.67 3.64
C TRP A 51 -23.82 -1.65 2.12
N ASN A 52 -24.57 -0.67 1.59
CA ASN A 52 -24.85 -0.59 0.16
C ASN A 52 -23.60 -0.34 -0.70
N ARG A 53 -22.60 0.38 -0.18
CA ARG A 53 -21.41 0.78 -0.95
C ARG A 53 -20.17 -0.06 -0.71
N TRP A 54 -20.01 -0.67 0.47
CA TRP A 54 -18.77 -1.35 0.83
C TRP A 54 -19.00 -2.78 1.31
N TYR A 55 -19.92 -3.00 2.24
CA TYR A 55 -20.03 -4.30 2.91
C TYR A 55 -20.96 -5.31 2.22
N ASN A 56 -21.74 -4.89 1.22
CA ASN A 56 -22.47 -5.82 0.36
C ASN A 56 -21.49 -6.82 -0.29
N PRO A 57 -21.76 -8.15 -0.27
CA PRO A 57 -20.90 -9.17 -0.87
C PRO A 57 -20.44 -8.87 -2.31
N VAL A 58 -21.27 -8.21 -3.13
CA VAL A 58 -20.90 -7.81 -4.49
C VAL A 58 -19.86 -6.69 -4.50
N GLN A 59 -20.01 -5.71 -3.60
CA GLN A 59 -19.10 -4.56 -3.50
C GLN A 59 -17.82 -4.90 -2.75
N TRP A 60 -17.90 -5.76 -1.72
CA TRP A 60 -16.76 -6.21 -0.91
C TRP A 60 -15.60 -6.73 -1.77
N LYS A 61 -15.92 -7.53 -2.79
CA LYS A 61 -14.96 -8.08 -3.76
C LYS A 61 -14.14 -7.03 -4.49
N LEU A 62 -14.65 -5.81 -4.63
CA LEU A 62 -14.00 -4.75 -5.40
C LEU A 62 -12.91 -4.02 -4.60
N TRP A 63 -12.93 -4.08 -3.27
CA TRP A 63 -12.02 -3.29 -2.44
C TRP A 63 -11.31 -4.08 -1.33
N ALA A 64 -11.87 -5.20 -0.87
CA ALA A 64 -11.27 -6.01 0.18
C ALA A 64 -10.22 -6.97 -0.39
N ARG A 65 -9.02 -6.98 0.21
CA ARG A 65 -7.96 -7.93 -0.16
C ARG A 65 -8.37 -9.38 0.06
N ALA A 66 -9.14 -9.67 1.11
CA ALA A 66 -9.57 -11.02 1.46
C ALA A 66 -10.43 -11.72 0.41
N SER A 67 -10.96 -11.00 -0.59
CA SER A 67 -11.79 -11.60 -1.64
C SER A 67 -10.97 -12.29 -2.75
N GLU A 68 -9.69 -11.95 -2.87
CA GLU A 68 -8.80 -12.51 -3.89
C GLU A 68 -7.89 -13.56 -3.24
N PRO A 69 -7.63 -14.72 -3.89
CA PRO A 69 -6.71 -15.73 -3.36
C PRO A 69 -5.25 -15.25 -3.24
N ALA A 70 -4.83 -14.30 -4.08
CA ALA A 70 -3.48 -13.73 -4.05
C ALA A 70 -3.50 -12.33 -3.43
N ILE A 71 -2.48 -12.00 -2.64
CA ILE A 71 -2.38 -10.68 -1.98
C ILE A 71 -2.12 -9.58 -3.02
N PRO A 72 -3.09 -8.68 -3.31
CA PRO A 72 -2.90 -7.66 -4.33
C PRO A 72 -2.01 -6.53 -3.79
N ARG A 73 -0.96 -6.19 -4.54
CA ARG A 73 -0.01 -5.10 -4.18
C ARG A 73 -0.50 -3.70 -4.59
N LEU A 74 -1.44 -3.62 -5.52
CA LEU A 74 -1.94 -2.37 -6.09
C LEU A 74 -3.47 -2.37 -6.13
N ASN A 75 -4.07 -1.23 -5.79
CA ASN A 75 -5.51 -1.03 -5.95
C ASN A 75 -5.79 -0.64 -7.40
N ALA A 76 -6.65 -1.38 -8.10
CA ALA A 76 -6.93 -1.19 -9.51
C ALA A 76 -7.45 0.22 -9.85
N THR A 77 -8.23 0.83 -8.94
CA THR A 77 -8.76 2.20 -9.10
C THR A 77 -7.66 3.24 -9.22
N MET A 78 -6.58 3.13 -8.45
CA MET A 78 -5.46 4.07 -8.52
C MET A 78 -4.76 4.05 -9.88
N ILE A 79 -4.64 2.87 -10.50
CA ILE A 79 -4.02 2.72 -11.82
C ILE A 79 -4.91 3.42 -12.86
N VAL A 80 -6.21 3.14 -12.84
CA VAL A 80 -7.19 3.74 -13.75
C VAL A 80 -7.26 5.26 -13.59
N GLU A 81 -7.33 5.76 -12.36
CA GLU A 81 -7.33 7.21 -12.06
C GLU A 81 -6.05 7.88 -12.54
N SER A 82 -4.88 7.26 -12.34
CA SER A 82 -3.60 7.79 -12.81
C SER A 82 -3.54 7.85 -14.34
N LEU A 83 -4.11 6.86 -15.03
CA LEU A 83 -4.21 6.85 -16.49
C LEU A 83 -5.08 8.00 -16.98
N TRP A 84 -6.29 8.15 -16.42
CA TRP A 84 -7.21 9.23 -16.77
C TRP A 84 -6.63 10.61 -16.48
N ARG A 85 -5.92 10.77 -15.36
CA ARG A 85 -5.18 12.00 -15.04
C ARG A 85 -4.17 12.34 -16.14
N ASN A 86 -3.39 11.37 -16.60
CA ASN A 86 -2.42 11.59 -17.68
C ASN A 86 -3.10 11.96 -19.00
N ILE A 87 -4.18 11.29 -19.38
CA ILE A 87 -4.94 11.60 -20.60
C ILE A 87 -5.51 13.03 -20.50
N LYS A 88 -6.10 13.38 -19.35
CA LYS A 88 -6.68 14.70 -19.12
C LYS A 88 -5.66 15.83 -19.26
N HIS A 89 -4.47 15.67 -18.68
CA HIS A 89 -3.46 16.72 -18.69
C HIS A 89 -2.61 16.78 -19.96
N ARG A 90 -2.47 15.68 -20.71
CA ARG A 90 -1.62 15.63 -21.91
C ARG A 90 -2.38 15.80 -23.21
N ASP A 91 -3.50 15.12 -23.34
CA ASP A 91 -4.23 15.03 -24.61
C ASP A 91 -5.53 15.84 -24.58
N LEU A 92 -6.16 16.00 -23.41
CA LEU A 92 -7.45 16.68 -23.26
C LEU A 92 -7.35 18.05 -22.55
N ALA A 93 -6.14 18.59 -22.39
CA ALA A 93 -5.93 19.83 -21.63
C ALA A 93 -6.64 21.03 -22.25
N GLU A 94 -6.73 21.06 -23.57
CA GLU A 94 -7.34 22.15 -24.36
C GLU A 94 -8.84 21.97 -24.57
N PHE A 95 -9.38 20.78 -24.30
CA PHE A 95 -10.78 20.45 -24.58
C PHE A 95 -11.64 20.59 -23.33
N ASN A 96 -12.52 21.59 -23.34
CA ASN A 96 -13.58 21.70 -22.34
C ASN A 96 -14.71 20.72 -22.68
N ARG A 97 -14.95 19.73 -21.81
CA ARG A 97 -15.98 18.68 -21.96
C ARG A 97 -15.88 17.95 -23.32
N PRO A 98 -14.78 17.21 -23.55
CA PRO A 98 -14.58 16.49 -24.81
C PRO A 98 -15.71 15.48 -25.04
N ARG A 99 -16.18 15.39 -26.28
CA ARG A 99 -17.14 14.37 -26.71
C ARG A 99 -16.51 12.97 -26.56
N LEU A 100 -17.34 11.96 -26.28
CA LEU A 100 -16.87 10.59 -26.10
C LEU A 100 -16.07 10.08 -27.31
N ASP A 101 -16.50 10.43 -28.51
CA ASP A 101 -15.83 10.05 -29.77
C ASP A 101 -14.39 10.58 -29.88
N LEU A 102 -14.19 11.86 -29.50
CA LEU A 102 -12.85 12.45 -29.45
C LEU A 102 -11.96 11.75 -28.42
N VAL A 103 -12.52 11.41 -27.25
CA VAL A 103 -11.79 10.67 -26.21
C VAL A 103 -11.40 9.28 -26.73
N THR A 104 -12.32 8.55 -27.38
CA THR A 104 -12.02 7.23 -27.95
C THR A 104 -10.96 7.31 -29.03
N HIS A 105 -11.04 8.31 -29.91
CA HIS A 105 -10.02 8.55 -30.92
C HIS A 105 -8.65 8.79 -30.28
N ILE A 106 -8.55 9.66 -29.27
CA ILE A 106 -7.30 9.93 -28.53
C ILE A 106 -6.77 8.68 -27.83
N VAL A 107 -7.65 7.87 -27.25
CA VAL A 107 -7.23 6.62 -26.59
C VAL A 107 -6.60 5.66 -27.61
N VAL A 108 -7.22 5.48 -28.78
CA VAL A 108 -6.72 4.56 -29.81
C VAL A 108 -5.46 5.11 -30.50
N THR A 109 -5.44 6.40 -30.80
CA THR A 109 -4.32 7.01 -31.56
C THR A 109 -3.13 7.35 -30.66
N ASN A 110 -3.36 7.99 -29.51
CA ASN A 110 -2.26 8.49 -28.68
C ASN A 110 -1.93 7.53 -27.54
N VAL A 111 -2.94 7.12 -26.74
CA VAL A 111 -2.70 6.32 -25.53
C VAL A 111 -2.17 4.95 -25.91
N LEU A 112 -2.83 4.24 -26.82
CA LEU A 112 -2.45 2.89 -27.24
C LEU A 112 -1.05 2.87 -27.86
N LEU A 113 -0.72 3.81 -28.76
CA LEU A 113 0.62 3.88 -29.35
C LEU A 113 1.71 4.17 -28.32
N ARG A 114 1.42 4.96 -27.28
CA ARG A 114 2.37 5.18 -26.17
C ARG A 114 2.52 3.94 -25.31
N VAL A 115 1.42 3.24 -25.03
CA VAL A 115 1.46 1.98 -24.27
C VAL A 115 2.24 0.92 -25.04
N LYS A 116 1.99 0.75 -26.34
CA LYS A 116 2.76 -0.16 -27.22
C LYS A 116 4.24 0.16 -27.19
N ARG A 117 4.63 1.41 -27.46
CA ARG A 117 6.05 1.84 -27.36
C ARG A 117 6.66 1.56 -26.00
N ARG A 118 5.91 1.76 -24.92
CA ARG A 118 6.37 1.42 -23.56
C ARG A 118 6.48 -0.09 -23.36
N LEU A 119 5.58 -0.89 -23.93
CA LEU A 119 5.66 -2.35 -23.88
C LEU A 119 6.87 -2.86 -24.66
N ASP A 120 7.07 -2.39 -25.89
CA ASP A 120 8.24 -2.76 -26.72
C ASP A 120 9.55 -2.40 -26.00
N TYR A 121 9.54 -1.24 -25.31
CA TYR A 121 10.62 -0.83 -24.41
C TYR A 121 10.85 -1.79 -23.24
N ILE A 122 9.78 -2.16 -22.51
CA ILE A 122 9.85 -3.09 -21.37
C ILE A 122 10.29 -4.50 -21.83
N ARG A 123 9.85 -4.92 -23.02
CA ARG A 123 10.24 -6.18 -23.66
C ARG A 123 11.68 -6.18 -24.16
N GLY A 124 12.39 -5.05 -24.07
CA GLY A 124 13.78 -4.92 -24.48
C GLY A 124 13.97 -4.84 -25.99
N GLU A 125 12.88 -4.79 -26.77
CA GLU A 125 12.91 -4.82 -28.24
C GLU A 125 13.51 -3.51 -28.81
N CYS A 126 13.48 -2.42 -28.06
CA CYS A 126 14.02 -1.12 -28.48
C CYS A 126 15.46 -0.82 -28.02
N ARG A 127 16.11 -1.66 -27.19
CA ARG A 127 17.43 -1.36 -26.59
C ARG A 127 18.37 -2.56 -26.56
N VAL A 128 18.54 -3.24 -27.70
CA VAL A 128 19.55 -4.29 -27.85
C VAL A 128 20.95 -3.69 -27.58
N GLY A 129 21.54 -3.98 -26.42
CA GLY A 129 22.90 -3.58 -26.05
C GLY A 129 23.06 -2.49 -24.97
N ARG A 130 21.98 -1.89 -24.42
CA ARG A 130 22.07 -1.01 -23.24
C ARG A 130 21.46 -1.71 -22.02
N GLY A 131 22.06 -1.50 -20.83
CA GLY A 131 21.45 -1.95 -19.58
C GLY A 131 20.03 -1.40 -19.43
N GLY A 132 19.07 -2.26 -19.06
CA GLY A 132 17.68 -1.85 -18.90
C GLY A 132 17.54 -0.73 -17.87
N GLU A 133 16.73 0.29 -18.17
CA GLU A 133 16.40 1.29 -17.16
C GLU A 133 15.64 0.63 -16.00
N VAL A 134 16.08 0.92 -14.78
CA VAL A 134 15.40 0.48 -13.57
C VAL A 134 13.99 1.09 -13.57
N ALA A 135 12.97 0.24 -13.51
CA ALA A 135 11.59 0.71 -13.48
C ALA A 135 11.37 1.59 -12.24
N GLY A 136 10.52 2.62 -12.35
CA GLY A 136 10.27 3.54 -11.22
C GLY A 136 9.85 2.82 -9.93
N TRP A 137 9.07 1.73 -10.06
CA TRP A 137 8.69 0.90 -8.91
C TRP A 137 9.87 0.13 -8.30
N GLN A 138 10.87 -0.27 -9.08
CA GLN A 138 12.09 -0.91 -8.57
C GLN A 138 12.95 0.10 -7.81
N ALA A 139 13.03 1.34 -8.30
CA ALA A 139 13.71 2.43 -7.58
C ALA A 139 13.00 2.74 -6.25
N ASP A 140 11.66 2.82 -6.28
CA ASP A 140 10.84 2.99 -5.07
C ASP A 140 11.01 1.81 -4.10
N PHE A 141 10.95 0.58 -4.59
CA PHE A 141 11.14 -0.63 -3.81
C PHE A 141 12.52 -0.64 -3.15
N ARG A 142 13.58 -0.39 -3.92
CA ARG A 142 14.96 -0.29 -3.40
C ARG A 142 15.08 0.79 -2.34
N ARG A 143 14.40 1.93 -2.49
CA ARG A 143 14.38 3.00 -1.48
C ARG A 143 13.72 2.53 -0.19
N VAL A 144 12.54 1.90 -0.29
CA VAL A 144 11.81 1.37 0.88
C VAL A 144 12.61 0.26 1.57
N TRP A 145 13.21 -0.64 0.80
CA TRP A 145 14.08 -1.71 1.30
C TRP A 145 15.25 -1.15 2.11
N LYS A 146 15.99 -0.20 1.54
CA LYS A 146 17.12 0.46 2.22
C LYS A 146 16.70 1.20 3.48
N ASP A 147 15.51 1.77 3.52
CA ASP A 147 15.00 2.42 4.73
C ASP A 147 14.64 1.39 5.80
N CYS A 148 14.00 0.29 5.41
CA CYS A 148 13.60 -0.80 6.30
C CYS A 148 14.81 -1.59 6.85
N SER A 149 15.91 -1.67 6.08
CA SER A 149 17.12 -2.39 6.47
C SER A 149 17.97 -1.66 7.52
N ARG A 150 17.79 -0.35 7.70
CA ARG A 150 18.51 0.44 8.73
C ARG A 150 18.11 -0.01 10.13
N THR A 151 19.01 0.11 11.11
CA THR A 151 18.71 -0.14 12.53
C THR A 151 17.67 0.87 13.05
N ASP A 152 16.98 0.53 14.15
CA ASP A 152 15.98 1.42 14.73
C ASP A 152 16.59 2.72 15.24
N GLU A 153 17.76 2.64 15.89
CA GLU A 153 18.55 3.80 16.29
C GLU A 153 18.80 4.75 15.11
N HIS A 154 19.28 4.25 13.99
CA HIS A 154 19.54 5.08 12.82
C HIS A 154 18.26 5.73 12.27
N ARG A 155 17.12 5.04 12.33
CA ARG A 155 15.84 5.61 11.87
C ARG A 155 15.31 6.67 12.83
N LEU A 156 15.43 6.45 14.15
CA LEU A 156 15.05 7.43 15.18
C LEU A 156 15.91 8.68 15.09
N VAL A 157 17.24 8.53 15.00
CA VAL A 157 18.16 9.66 14.81
C VAL A 157 17.85 10.41 13.52
N ALA A 158 17.58 9.71 12.41
CA ALA A 158 17.20 10.38 11.16
C ALA A 158 15.87 11.15 11.27
N LYS A 159 14.87 10.60 11.97
CA LYS A 159 13.59 11.28 12.26
C LYS A 159 13.83 12.52 13.13
N GLU A 160 14.60 12.38 14.21
CA GLU A 160 14.93 13.46 15.12
C GLU A 160 15.66 14.59 14.38
N LEU A 161 16.70 14.28 13.60
CA LEU A 161 17.42 15.24 12.77
C LEU A 161 16.50 15.93 11.77
N SER A 162 15.53 15.22 11.17
CA SER A 162 14.57 15.82 10.24
C SER A 162 13.68 16.86 10.92
N VAL A 163 13.26 16.61 12.16
CA VAL A 163 12.51 17.57 12.98
C VAL A 163 13.44 18.71 13.41
N LEU A 164 14.68 18.41 13.80
CA LEU A 164 15.62 19.42 14.28
C LEU A 164 16.01 20.42 13.20
N ARG A 165 16.07 19.99 11.94
CA ARG A 165 16.32 20.84 10.76
C ARG A 165 15.21 21.84 10.46
N THR A 166 13.99 21.64 10.98
CA THR A 166 12.93 22.64 10.80
C THR A 166 13.20 23.89 11.64
N SER A 167 12.51 25.00 11.35
CA SER A 167 12.60 26.20 12.19
C SER A 167 12.15 25.91 13.62
N LYS A 168 12.76 26.57 14.61
CA LYS A 168 12.32 26.53 16.01
C LYS A 168 10.89 27.04 16.21
N THR A 169 10.41 27.93 15.34
CA THR A 169 9.05 28.47 15.36
C THR A 169 8.00 27.50 14.83
N THR A 170 8.40 26.31 14.37
CA THR A 170 7.48 25.30 13.87
C THR A 170 6.57 24.81 14.99
N LYS A 171 5.26 24.97 14.82
CA LYS A 171 4.24 24.46 15.73
C LYS A 171 4.44 22.95 16.00
N ASN A 172 4.30 22.53 17.26
CA ASN A 172 4.41 21.15 17.73
C ASN A 172 5.79 20.50 17.53
N ARG A 173 6.87 21.27 17.42
CA ARG A 173 8.23 20.71 17.35
C ARG A 173 8.61 19.90 18.58
N ALA A 174 8.37 20.43 19.78
CA ALA A 174 8.68 19.76 21.05
C ALA A 174 7.89 18.45 21.19
N GLU A 175 6.57 18.53 20.98
CA GLU A 175 5.68 17.36 20.97
C GLU A 175 6.15 16.26 20.00
N ARG A 176 6.63 16.63 18.80
CA ARG A 176 7.17 15.65 17.83
C ARG A 176 8.45 14.98 18.32
N LEU A 177 9.34 15.70 19.01
CA LEU A 177 10.56 15.13 19.57
C LEU A 177 10.23 14.19 20.73
N GLU A 178 9.28 14.56 21.58
CA GLU A 178 8.76 13.69 22.65
C GLU A 178 8.12 12.42 22.08
N GLN A 179 7.34 12.52 21.00
CA GLN A 179 6.80 11.35 20.31
C GLN A 179 7.88 10.42 19.74
N ILE A 180 8.98 10.98 19.23
CA ILE A 180 10.11 10.19 18.70
C ILE A 180 10.85 9.49 19.85
N ALA A 181 11.07 10.18 20.96
CA ALA A 181 11.67 9.60 22.16
C ALA A 181 10.81 8.45 22.71
N ALA A 182 9.51 8.68 22.86
CA ALA A 182 8.55 7.65 23.28
C ALA A 182 8.46 6.48 22.27
N GLU A 183 8.70 6.70 20.97
CA GLU A 183 8.78 5.61 19.99
C GLU A 183 10.00 4.70 20.22
N GLY A 184 11.12 5.25 20.68
CA GLY A 184 12.32 4.49 21.00
C GLY A 184 12.18 3.61 22.24
N GLU A 185 11.34 4.02 23.19
CA GLU A 185 11.06 3.27 24.42
C GLU A 185 9.97 2.20 24.25
N ARG A 186 9.25 2.19 23.12
CA ARG A 186 8.21 1.18 22.88
C ARG A 186 8.82 -0.19 22.66
N GLU A 187 8.38 -1.14 23.46
CA GLU A 187 8.72 -2.53 23.25
C GLU A 187 8.16 -3.04 21.90
N PRO A 188 8.94 -3.85 21.17
CA PRO A 188 8.44 -4.48 19.97
C PRO A 188 7.33 -5.45 20.35
N GLY A 189 6.15 -5.26 19.76
CA GLY A 189 5.07 -6.24 19.88
C GLY A 189 5.49 -7.60 19.31
N GLU A 190 4.90 -8.66 19.84
CA GLU A 190 5.02 -9.99 19.25
C GLU A 190 4.20 -10.04 17.95
N TYR A 191 4.87 -10.44 16.87
CA TYR A 191 4.26 -10.55 15.55
C TYR A 191 4.66 -11.88 14.94
N TYR A 192 3.74 -12.46 14.19
CA TYR A 192 4.01 -13.64 13.40
C TYR A 192 4.87 -13.30 12.17
N THR A 193 5.79 -14.22 11.87
CA THR A 193 6.69 -14.13 10.72
C THR A 193 6.76 -15.46 9.98
N ASP A 194 6.56 -15.40 8.67
CA ASP A 194 6.88 -16.48 7.74
C ASP A 194 7.82 -15.92 6.66
N ILE A 195 9.12 -16.23 6.80
CA ILE A 195 10.15 -15.72 5.89
C ILE A 195 10.02 -16.35 4.50
N ASP A 196 9.58 -17.60 4.41
CA ASP A 196 9.52 -18.33 3.15
C ASP A 196 8.37 -17.81 2.27
N LYS A 197 7.24 -17.46 2.90
CA LYS A 197 6.12 -16.78 2.22
C LYS A 197 6.24 -15.25 2.17
N TRP A 198 7.26 -14.67 2.81
CA TRP A 198 7.45 -13.22 2.94
C TRP A 198 6.27 -12.51 3.62
N ILE A 199 5.68 -13.15 4.64
CA ILE A 199 4.52 -12.66 5.37
C ILE A 199 4.93 -12.21 6.77
N TYR A 200 4.41 -11.07 7.19
CA TYR A 200 4.61 -10.52 8.53
C TYR A 200 3.30 -9.88 9.02
N SER A 201 2.91 -10.10 10.28
CA SER A 201 1.60 -9.66 10.78
C SER A 201 1.55 -8.24 11.34
N CYS A 202 2.66 -7.50 11.31
CA CYS A 202 2.72 -6.15 11.87
C CYS A 202 1.87 -5.13 11.10
N PRO A 203 1.36 -4.09 11.78
CA PRO A 203 0.58 -3.03 11.14
C PRO A 203 1.31 -2.35 9.98
N ALA A 204 2.64 -2.20 10.08
CA ALA A 204 3.45 -1.58 9.04
C ALA A 204 3.49 -2.40 7.74
N PHE A 205 3.44 -3.74 7.83
CA PHE A 205 3.39 -4.63 6.67
C PHE A 205 2.07 -4.47 5.92
N LEU A 206 0.95 -4.47 6.65
CA LEU A 206 -0.40 -4.36 6.10
C LEU A 206 -0.62 -3.08 5.28
N VAL A 207 -0.06 -1.96 5.76
CA VAL A 207 -0.19 -0.64 5.15
C VAL A 207 0.86 -0.39 4.05
N SER A 208 1.89 -1.23 3.96
CA SER A 208 2.98 -1.06 3.00
C SER A 208 2.53 -1.35 1.58
N ARG A 209 2.86 -0.45 0.64
CA ARG A 209 2.62 -0.64 -0.80
C ARG A 209 3.28 -1.92 -1.34
N PHE A 210 4.44 -2.28 -0.79
CA PHE A 210 5.22 -3.42 -1.26
C PHE A 210 5.13 -4.63 -0.33
N LEU A 211 4.23 -4.61 0.66
CA LEU A 211 4.17 -5.64 1.71
C LEU A 211 5.54 -5.83 2.37
N LEU A 212 6.19 -4.70 2.71
CA LEU A 212 7.46 -4.68 3.40
C LEU A 212 7.32 -3.98 4.74
N CYS A 213 7.93 -4.55 5.77
CA CYS A 213 8.12 -3.90 7.05
C CYS A 213 9.59 -4.00 7.47
N LYS A 214 9.98 -3.20 8.47
CA LYS A 214 11.35 -3.19 9.00
C LYS A 214 11.76 -4.54 9.58
N HIS A 215 10.84 -5.25 10.23
CA HIS A 215 11.11 -6.54 10.86
C HIS A 215 11.41 -7.60 9.79
N LEU A 216 10.51 -7.78 8.83
CA LEU A 216 10.67 -8.72 7.72
C LEU A 216 11.96 -8.47 6.92
N VAL A 217 12.22 -7.21 6.54
CA VAL A 217 13.41 -6.89 5.73
C VAL A 217 14.71 -7.19 6.48
N ARG A 218 14.76 -6.89 7.78
CA ARG A 218 15.96 -7.17 8.59
C ARG A 218 16.16 -8.66 8.77
N GLU A 219 15.11 -9.41 9.05
CA GLU A 219 15.17 -10.87 9.22
C GLU A 219 15.51 -11.61 7.93
N VAL A 220 15.02 -11.13 6.79
CA VAL A 220 15.44 -11.62 5.47
C VAL A 220 16.91 -11.29 5.23
N ASN A 221 17.37 -10.07 5.53
CA ASN A 221 18.78 -9.69 5.35
C ASN A 221 19.72 -10.51 6.24
N THR A 222 19.32 -10.84 7.47
CA THR A 222 20.11 -11.72 8.35
C THR A 222 20.14 -13.14 7.79
N LYS A 223 19.00 -13.71 7.36
CA LYS A 223 18.94 -15.05 6.74
C LYS A 223 19.79 -15.13 5.46
N LEU A 224 19.79 -14.07 4.65
CA LEU A 224 20.54 -14.01 3.38
C LEU A 224 22.01 -13.56 3.55
N ASN A 225 22.47 -13.24 4.76
CA ASN A 225 23.79 -12.65 5.01
C ASN A 225 24.09 -11.44 4.10
N ASN A 226 23.08 -10.59 3.87
CA ASN A 226 23.13 -9.45 2.93
C ASN A 226 23.55 -9.80 1.48
N LYS A 227 23.49 -11.07 1.09
CA LYS A 227 23.74 -11.47 -0.30
C LYS A 227 22.50 -11.17 -1.15
N PRO A 228 22.68 -10.67 -2.38
CA PRO A 228 21.57 -10.58 -3.32
C PRO A 228 21.03 -11.98 -3.62
N LEU A 229 19.70 -12.10 -3.65
CA LEU A 229 18.99 -13.27 -4.21
C LEU A 229 19.31 -13.45 -5.69
#